data_AF-A0A538IE84-F1
#
_entry.id   AF-A0A538IE84-F1
#
_cell.length_a   1.000
_cell.length_b   1.000
_cell.length_c   1.000
_cell.angle_alpha   90.00
_cell.angle_beta   90.00
_cell.angle_gamma   90.00
#
_symmetry.space_group_name_H-M   'P 1'
#
loop_
_entity.id
_entity.type
_entity.pdbx_description
1 polymer ?
#
loop_
_entity_poly.entity_id
_entity_poly.type
_entity_poly.pdbx_seq_one_letter_code
_entity_poly.pdbx_strand_id
1 'polypeptide(L)'
;MAATAGTTQGVPNDNDVTVDLPNIVDQLESHHKSWKGYMQSYLLCATKFDHACGNQLYERKHNPFISFTDVQNSPKRLAKLVDLTQLSSDLASTDVPD
;
A
#
# COMPACT_ATOMS: atom_id res chain seq x y z
N MET A 1 -7.17 -4.75 5.73
CA MET A 1 -7.29 -6.04 4.99
C MET A 1 -8.57 -6.17 4.18
N ALA A 2 -9.76 -6.05 4.78
CA ALA A 2 -11.03 -6.25 4.05
C ALA A 2 -11.17 -5.35 2.80
N ALA A 3 -10.72 -4.10 2.88
CA ALA A 3 -10.80 -3.14 1.77
C ALA A 3 -10.02 -3.58 0.51
N THR A 4 -8.98 -4.40 0.63
CA THR A 4 -8.09 -4.78 -0.48
C THR A 4 -8.14 -6.27 -0.81
N ALA A 5 -8.46 -7.13 0.17
CA ALA A 5 -8.62 -8.58 -0.01
C ALA A 5 -10.09 -9.03 -0.18
N GLY A 6 -11.07 -8.18 0.15
CA GLY A 6 -12.48 -8.58 0.24
C GLY A 6 -12.83 -9.42 1.47
N THR A 7 -11.90 -9.61 2.41
CA THR A 7 -12.07 -10.42 3.64
C THR A 7 -11.09 -9.98 4.74
N THR A 8 -11.44 -10.23 6.00
CA THR A 8 -10.59 -9.92 7.17
C THR A 8 -9.57 -11.02 7.46
N GLN A 9 -9.81 -12.24 6.96
CA GLN A 9 -8.89 -13.39 7.06
C GLN A 9 -8.44 -13.69 8.49
N GLY A 10 -9.34 -13.46 9.45
CA GLY A 10 -9.05 -13.70 10.86
C GLY A 10 -8.02 -12.76 11.45
N VAL A 11 -7.80 -11.57 10.87
CA VAL A 11 -7.02 -10.48 11.48
C VAL A 11 -7.98 -9.44 12.06
N PRO A 12 -8.38 -9.60 13.35
CA PRO A 12 -9.38 -8.74 13.99
C PRO A 12 -8.78 -7.50 14.66
N ASN A 13 -7.46 -7.32 14.59
CA ASN A 13 -6.73 -6.33 15.37
C ASN A 13 -5.77 -5.52 14.50
N ASP A 14 -5.11 -4.56 15.15
CA ASP A 14 -4.25 -3.56 14.53
C ASP A 14 -2.80 -4.02 14.37
N ASN A 15 -2.51 -5.31 14.58
CA ASN A 15 -1.15 -5.81 14.53
C ASN A 15 -0.56 -5.72 13.13
N ASP A 16 0.76 -5.56 13.13
CA ASP A 16 1.53 -5.75 11.92
C ASP A 16 1.53 -7.22 11.48
N VAL A 17 0.91 -7.46 10.33
CA VAL A 17 0.76 -8.79 9.76
C VAL A 17 1.29 -8.88 8.33
N THR A 18 1.65 -10.10 7.94
CA THR A 18 1.92 -10.49 6.57
C THR A 18 0.97 -11.63 6.21
N VAL A 19 0.28 -11.51 5.08
CA VAL A 19 -0.69 -12.50 4.59
C VAL A 19 -0.35 -12.92 3.17
N ASP A 20 -0.63 -14.16 2.83
CA ASP A 20 -0.42 -14.72 1.50
C ASP A 20 -1.78 -14.98 0.83
N LEU A 21 -2.31 -13.94 0.19
CA LEU A 21 -3.66 -13.92 -0.36
C LEU A 21 -3.73 -13.01 -1.59
N PRO A 22 -4.64 -13.30 -2.54
CA PRO A 22 -4.97 -12.38 -3.61
C PRO A 22 -5.50 -11.05 -3.07
N ASN A 23 -5.24 -9.97 -3.80
CA ASN A 23 -5.76 -8.66 -3.49
C ASN A 23 -6.14 -7.89 -4.76
N ILE A 24 -6.77 -6.72 -4.59
CA ILE A 24 -7.28 -5.93 -5.73
C ILE A 24 -6.20 -5.57 -6.76
N VAL A 25 -4.93 -5.49 -6.38
CA VAL A 25 -3.81 -5.25 -7.30
C VAL A 25 -3.72 -6.32 -8.38
N ASP A 26 -3.99 -7.58 -8.04
CA ASP A 26 -3.96 -8.68 -9.01
C ASP A 26 -4.99 -8.47 -10.11
N GLN A 27 -6.19 -8.03 -9.73
CA GLN A 27 -7.26 -7.74 -10.67
C GLN A 27 -6.90 -6.54 -11.55
N LEU A 28 -6.42 -5.43 -10.96
CA LEU A 28 -5.99 -4.26 -11.71
C LEU A 28 -4.92 -4.63 -12.75
N GLU A 29 -3.88 -5.32 -12.34
CA GLU A 29 -2.78 -5.69 -13.24
C GLU A 29 -3.21 -6.71 -14.32
N SER A 30 -4.10 -7.66 -13.99
CA SER A 30 -4.65 -8.61 -14.98
C SER A 30 -5.51 -7.93 -16.05
N HIS A 31 -6.09 -6.77 -15.74
CA HIS A 31 -6.88 -5.96 -16.65
C HIS A 31 -6.09 -4.79 -17.24
N HIS A 32 -4.75 -4.83 -17.15
CA HIS A 32 -3.85 -3.80 -17.66
C HIS A 32 -4.11 -2.40 -17.08
N LYS A 33 -4.65 -2.33 -15.86
CA LYS A 33 -4.84 -1.08 -15.12
C LYS A 33 -3.63 -0.80 -14.24
N SER A 34 -3.17 0.44 -14.28
CA SER A 34 -2.12 0.89 -13.38
C SER A 34 -2.70 1.16 -11.99
N TRP A 35 -1.81 1.26 -10.99
CA TRP A 35 -2.22 1.55 -9.62
C TRP A 35 -1.06 2.18 -8.86
N LYS A 36 -1.40 2.96 -7.83
CA LYS A 36 -0.45 3.58 -6.92
C LYS A 36 -1.12 3.76 -5.57
N GLY A 37 -0.39 3.49 -4.49
CA GLY A 37 -0.83 3.71 -3.11
C GLY A 37 -0.16 4.95 -2.55
N TYR A 38 -0.93 5.98 -2.23
CA TYR A 38 -0.43 7.22 -1.65
C TYR A 38 -0.60 7.21 -0.13
N MET A 39 0.52 7.14 0.60
CA MET A 39 0.56 6.87 2.03
C MET A 39 1.11 8.09 2.76
N GLN A 40 0.42 8.55 3.81
CA GLN A 40 0.86 9.72 4.55
C GLN A 40 2.17 9.43 5.30
N SER A 41 3.08 10.41 5.33
CA SER A 41 4.35 10.35 6.08
C SER A 41 5.31 9.24 5.65
N TYR A 42 5.08 8.58 4.51
CA TYR A 42 5.88 7.46 4.04
C TYR A 42 7.32 7.87 3.70
N LEU A 43 7.54 9.14 3.35
CA LEU A 43 8.90 9.70 3.14
C LEU A 43 9.73 9.75 4.44
N LEU A 44 9.09 9.70 5.60
CA LEU A 44 9.74 9.78 6.91
C LEU A 44 10.12 8.39 7.47
N CYS A 45 9.75 7.30 6.81
CA CYS A 45 10.13 5.96 7.25
C CYS A 45 11.61 5.69 6.97
N ALA A 46 12.29 4.95 7.84
CA ALA A 46 13.57 4.34 7.52
C ALA A 46 13.40 3.19 6.51
N THR A 47 12.31 2.43 6.64
CA THR A 47 11.94 1.38 5.70
C THR A 47 10.44 1.40 5.39
N LYS A 48 10.03 0.86 4.23
CA LYS A 48 8.62 0.72 3.88
C LYS A 48 7.82 -0.20 4.82
N PHE A 49 8.49 -0.92 5.73
CA PHE A 49 7.91 -1.86 6.68
C PHE A 49 7.80 -1.29 8.10
N ASP A 50 8.25 -0.06 8.33
CA ASP A 50 8.20 0.55 9.65
C ASP A 50 6.76 0.58 10.17
N HIS A 51 6.59 0.27 11.46
CA HIS A 51 5.29 0.27 12.11
C HIS A 51 4.60 1.64 12.03
N ALA A 52 5.37 2.71 12.18
CA ALA A 52 4.89 4.08 12.10
C ALA A 52 5.97 4.98 11.48
N CYS A 53 5.54 6.02 10.78
CA CYS A 53 6.44 7.00 10.16
C CYS A 53 5.98 8.40 10.55
N GLY A 54 6.90 9.23 11.03
CA GLY A 54 6.55 10.54 11.60
C GLY A 54 5.67 10.40 12.84
N ASN A 55 4.49 11.04 12.84
CA ASN A 55 3.52 10.97 13.94
C ASN A 55 2.73 9.65 13.89
N GLN A 56 2.51 9.01 15.04
CA GLN A 56 1.83 7.71 15.22
C GLN A 56 0.32 7.72 14.87
N LEU A 57 -0.20 8.78 14.24
CA LEU A 57 -1.58 8.80 13.75
C LEU A 57 -1.72 8.05 12.41
N TYR A 58 -0.63 7.92 11.65
CA TYR A 58 -0.60 7.16 10.40
C TYR A 58 0.45 6.03 10.48
N GLU A 59 -0.03 4.87 10.91
CA GLU A 59 0.76 3.65 11.07
C GLU A 59 0.61 2.71 9.86
N ARG A 60 1.48 1.70 9.80
CA ARG A 60 1.55 0.65 8.76
C ARG A 60 0.19 0.03 8.45
N LYS A 61 -0.68 -0.16 9.46
CA LYS A 61 -2.05 -0.69 9.30
C LYS A 61 -2.93 0.11 8.33
N HIS A 62 -2.65 1.40 8.14
CA HIS A 62 -3.38 2.26 7.20
C HIS A 62 -2.89 2.12 5.75
N ASN A 63 -1.79 1.43 5.52
CA ASN A 63 -1.35 0.99 4.19
C ASN A 63 -1.82 -0.45 3.96
N PRO A 64 -3.01 -0.67 3.37
CA PRO A 64 -3.57 -2.01 3.28
C PRO A 64 -2.81 -2.94 2.31
N PHE A 65 -1.87 -2.42 1.50
CA PHE A 65 -1.13 -3.21 0.51
C PHE A 65 0.16 -3.82 1.08
N ILE A 66 0.83 -3.14 2.02
CA ILE A 66 2.11 -3.61 2.57
C ILE A 66 1.97 -4.92 3.37
N SER A 67 0.75 -5.31 3.76
CA SER A 67 0.50 -6.58 4.45
C SER A 67 0.51 -7.80 3.53
N PHE A 68 0.48 -7.66 2.20
CA PHE A 68 0.43 -8.84 1.31
C PHE A 68 1.82 -9.27 0.85
N THR A 69 2.08 -10.57 0.93
CA THR A 69 3.40 -11.18 0.64
C THR A 69 3.87 -10.92 -0.80
N ASP A 70 2.94 -10.96 -1.76
CA ASP A 70 3.17 -10.63 -3.18
C ASP A 70 3.60 -9.16 -3.40
N VAL A 71 3.08 -8.22 -2.60
CA VAL A 71 3.48 -6.81 -2.62
C VAL A 71 4.84 -6.64 -1.97
N GLN A 72 5.09 -7.28 -0.81
CA GLN A 72 6.37 -7.19 -0.10
C GLN A 72 7.53 -7.76 -0.93
N ASN A 73 7.29 -8.88 -1.63
CA ASN A 73 8.31 -9.60 -2.42
C ASN A 73 8.46 -9.09 -3.85
N SER A 74 7.61 -8.17 -4.31
CA SER A 74 7.70 -7.59 -5.65
C SER A 74 8.25 -6.16 -5.57
N PRO A 75 9.52 -5.92 -5.94
CA PRO A 75 10.09 -4.57 -5.97
C PRO A 75 9.25 -3.60 -6.82
N LYS A 76 8.62 -4.10 -7.89
CA LYS A 76 7.72 -3.32 -8.76
C LYS A 76 6.44 -2.90 -8.03
N ARG A 77 5.78 -3.81 -7.30
CA ARG A 77 4.57 -3.48 -6.53
C ARG A 77 4.92 -2.61 -5.33
N LEU A 78 6.02 -2.91 -4.64
CA LEU A 78 6.49 -2.13 -3.51
C LEU A 78 6.85 -0.69 -3.89
N ALA A 79 7.42 -0.46 -5.09
CA ALA A 79 7.71 0.87 -5.62
C ALA A 79 6.46 1.73 -5.85
N LYS A 80 5.28 1.11 -6.05
CA LYS A 80 4.00 1.81 -6.24
C LYS A 80 3.39 2.33 -4.93
N LEU A 81 3.96 1.98 -3.78
CA LEU A 81 3.63 2.59 -2.50
C LEU A 81 4.53 3.81 -2.29
N VAL A 82 3.94 4.99 -2.38
CA VAL A 82 4.63 6.29 -2.37
C VAL A 82 4.10 7.17 -1.25
N ASP A 83 4.84 8.24 -0.95
CA ASP A 83 4.36 9.25 -0.03
C ASP A 83 3.18 10.04 -0.61
N LEU A 84 2.24 10.46 0.24
CA LEU A 84 1.07 11.23 -0.13
C LEU A 84 1.41 12.53 -0.89
N THR A 85 2.55 13.15 -0.61
CA THR A 85 3.02 14.36 -1.32
C THR A 85 3.18 14.15 -2.82
N GLN A 86 3.40 12.91 -3.28
CA GLN A 86 3.50 12.56 -4.69
C GLN A 86 2.17 12.74 -5.44
N LEU A 87 1.03 12.64 -4.75
CA LEU A 87 -0.30 12.75 -5.38
C LEU A 87 -0.46 14.09 -6.14
N SER A 88 -0.04 15.19 -5.53
CA SER A 88 -0.15 16.52 -6.15
C SER A 88 0.71 16.63 -7.41
N SER A 89 1.90 16.02 -7.41
CA SER A 89 2.78 15.99 -8.58
C SER A 89 2.17 15.16 -9.70
N ASP A 90 1.69 13.96 -9.39
CA ASP A 90 1.12 13.04 -10.39
C ASP A 90 -0.17 13.61 -11.01
N LEU A 91 -0.99 14.31 -10.23
CA LEU A 91 -2.17 15.04 -10.71
C LEU A 91 -1.80 16.16 -11.69
N ALA A 92 -0.65 16.82 -11.47
CA ALA A 92 -0.18 17.92 -12.32
C ALA A 92 0.50 17.42 -13.61
N SER A 93 1.03 16.20 -13.63
CA SER A 93 1.79 15.63 -14.76
C SER A 93 1.05 14.57 -15.57
N THR A 94 -0.25 14.32 -15.32
CA THR A 94 -1.02 13.19 -15.90
C THR A 94 -0.43 11.81 -15.60
N ASP A 95 0.39 11.68 -14.55
CA ASP A 95 1.01 10.42 -14.09
C ASP A 95 0.20 9.70 -13.00
N VAL A 96 -1.09 10.05 -12.90
CA VAL A 96 -2.03 9.34 -12.04
C VAL A 96 -2.39 7.98 -12.63
N PRO A 97 -2.69 6.98 -11.79
CA PRO A 97 -3.20 5.69 -12.26
C PRO A 97 -4.48 5.81 -13.11
N ASP A 98 -4.63 4.91 -14.07
CA ASP A 98 -5.67 4.85 -15.12
C ASP A 98 -6.66 3.68 -14.99
#